data_AF-E3MNI5-F1
#
_entry.id   AF-E3MNI5-F1
#
_cell.length_a   1.000
_cell.length_b   1.000
_cell.length_c   1.000
_cell.angle_alpha   90.00
_cell.angle_beta   90.00
_cell.angle_gamma   90.00
#
_symmetry.space_group_name_H-M   'P 1'
#
loop_
_entity.id
_entity.type
_entity.pdbx_description
1 polymer ?
#
loop_
_entity_poly.entity_id
_entity_poly.type
_entity_poly.pdbx_seq_one_letter_code
_entity_poly.pdbx_strand_id
1 'polypeptide(L)'
;MKTSLLFGFILLYALSVTVDAAKGGLSKDEQKKLLDEINKDRKKFNSQFKDLTYDTELEKKAAEFNCKKRGLIWLQWNSVQEDVLNAGGPRYNPYAEFFSAKNEKIGCSKEIRCSEIMDKELGEKFNGKEMVRLGGCVVDPHDHQLFENKIDKSLIPKGGKYGDLLGIKMSSSGKVFNLIVFIAIMVFNF
;
A
#
# COMPACT_ATOMS: atom_id res chain seq x y z
N MET A 1 50.57 -0.28 26.32
CA MET A 1 49.29 -0.97 26.08
C MET A 1 48.15 0.04 26.15
N LYS A 2 47.15 -0.09 25.27
CA LYS A 2 45.86 0.65 25.24
C LYS A 2 45.76 1.90 24.35
N THR A 3 46.03 1.76 23.05
CA THR A 3 45.51 2.66 22.00
C THR A 3 44.48 1.98 21.09
N SER A 4 43.88 0.87 21.53
CA SER A 4 43.06 0.00 20.67
C SER A 4 41.57 -0.04 21.01
N LEU A 5 41.06 0.84 21.88
CA LEU A 5 39.63 0.81 22.28
C LEU A 5 38.75 1.92 21.69
N LEU A 6 39.31 3.01 21.14
CA LEU A 6 38.46 4.11 20.64
C LEU A 6 37.98 3.93 19.19
N PHE A 7 38.69 3.16 18.36
CA PHE A 7 38.31 2.96 16.95
C PHE A 7 37.18 1.94 16.75
N GLY A 8 36.91 1.06 17.72
CA GLY A 8 35.81 0.10 17.66
C GLY A 8 34.43 0.72 17.90
N PHE A 9 34.35 1.77 18.73
CA PHE A 9 33.07 2.40 19.08
C PHE A 9 32.52 3.31 17.98
N ILE A 10 33.39 3.99 17.22
CA ILE A 10 32.97 4.88 16.14
C ILE A 10 32.46 4.08 14.92
N LEU A 11 33.04 2.90 14.65
CA LEU A 11 32.56 2.02 13.58
C LEU A 11 31.18 1.40 13.88
N LEU A 12 30.88 1.13 15.15
CA LEU A 12 29.60 0.59 15.60
C LEU A 12 28.46 1.61 15.57
N TYR A 13 28.76 2.90 15.76
CA TYR A 13 27.74 3.97 15.66
C TYR A 13 27.33 4.29 14.22
N ALA A 14 28.21 4.06 13.24
CA ALA A 14 27.89 4.27 11.83
C ALA A 14 26.94 3.19 11.24
N LEU A 15 26.82 2.03 11.91
CA LEU A 15 25.95 0.92 11.50
C LEU A 15 24.58 0.92 12.20
N SER A 16 24.40 1.73 13.26
CA SER A 16 23.20 1.71 14.11
C SER A 16 22.22 2.84 13.84
N VAL A 17 22.36 3.57 12.73
CA VAL A 17 21.21 4.30 12.15
C VAL A 17 20.31 3.29 11.43
N THR A 18 19.82 2.30 12.18
CA THR A 18 18.66 1.53 11.78
C THR A 18 17.48 2.48 11.95
N VAL A 19 17.13 3.17 10.85
CA VAL A 19 15.79 3.70 10.71
C VAL A 19 14.87 2.47 10.81
N ASP A 20 14.36 2.25 12.02
CA ASP A 20 13.35 1.23 12.26
C ASP A 20 12.15 1.64 11.41
N ALA A 21 11.58 0.66 10.70
CA ALA A 21 10.32 0.85 10.01
C ALA A 21 9.33 1.45 11.01
N ALA A 22 8.55 2.46 10.58
CA ALA A 22 7.48 2.95 11.43
C ALA A 22 6.60 1.75 11.81
N LYS A 23 6.06 1.73 13.02
CA LYS A 23 5.15 0.65 13.44
C LYS A 23 4.01 0.55 12.40
N GLY A 24 3.94 -0.58 11.71
CA GLY A 24 3.01 -0.81 10.60
C GLY A 24 3.44 -0.40 9.20
N GLY A 25 4.70 0.00 9.08
CA GLY A 25 5.42 0.21 7.84
C GLY A 25 5.91 -1.07 7.18
N LEU A 26 6.61 -0.91 6.07
CA LEU A 26 7.27 -2.00 5.37
C LEU A 26 8.65 -2.25 5.98
N SER A 27 9.08 -3.50 6.09
CA SER A 27 10.48 -3.84 6.39
C SER A 27 11.39 -3.34 5.27
N LYS A 28 12.70 -3.15 5.54
CA LYS A 28 13.66 -2.69 4.52
C LYS A 28 13.66 -3.54 3.24
N ASP A 29 13.49 -4.85 3.39
CA ASP A 29 13.40 -5.77 2.25
C ASP A 29 12.09 -5.58 1.46
N GLU A 30 10.96 -5.40 2.15
CA GLU A 30 9.68 -5.08 1.52
C GLU A 30 9.71 -3.72 0.82
N GLN A 31 10.32 -2.70 1.44
CA GLN A 31 10.52 -1.37 0.87
C GLN A 31 11.32 -1.47 -0.43
N LYS A 32 12.46 -2.16 -0.40
CA LYS A 32 13.31 -2.37 -1.57
C LYS A 32 12.58 -3.14 -2.66
N LYS A 33 11.92 -4.24 -2.31
CA LYS A 33 11.17 -5.07 -3.26
C LYS A 33 10.07 -4.29 -3.96
N LEU A 34 9.31 -3.48 -3.21
CA LEU A 34 8.27 -2.62 -3.74
C LEU A 34 8.83 -1.55 -4.68
N LEU A 35 9.87 -0.84 -4.23
CA LEU A 35 10.52 0.22 -5.01
C LEU A 35 11.10 -0.31 -6.32
N ASP A 36 11.83 -1.43 -6.27
CA ASP A 36 12.44 -2.02 -7.45
C ASP A 36 11.37 -2.35 -8.52
N GLU A 37 10.24 -2.95 -8.11
CA GLU A 37 9.18 -3.33 -9.04
C GLU A 37 8.40 -2.12 -9.57
N ILE A 38 8.09 -1.12 -8.73
CA ILE A 38 7.46 0.13 -9.17
C ILE A 38 8.36 0.89 -10.14
N ASN A 39 9.65 1.06 -9.81
CA ASN A 39 10.59 1.78 -10.66
C ASN A 39 10.82 1.06 -11.99
N LYS A 40 10.93 -0.28 -11.97
CA LYS A 40 10.97 -1.08 -13.19
C LYS A 40 9.77 -0.83 -14.09
N ASP A 41 8.55 -0.78 -13.54
CA ASP A 41 7.35 -0.48 -14.32
C ASP A 41 7.30 0.97 -14.81
N ARG A 42 7.68 1.94 -13.96
CA ARG A 42 7.83 3.36 -14.35
C ARG A 42 8.78 3.51 -15.53
N LYS A 43 9.89 2.77 -15.56
CA LYS A 43 10.88 2.79 -16.65
C LYS A 43 10.38 2.15 -17.95
N LYS A 44 9.50 1.13 -17.87
CA LYS A 44 8.80 0.61 -19.06
C LYS A 44 7.85 1.65 -19.64
N PHE A 45 7.20 2.42 -18.78
CA PHE A 45 6.32 3.50 -19.20
C PHE A 45 7.11 4.66 -19.83
N ASN A 46 8.16 5.12 -19.16
CA ASN A 46 9.08 6.11 -19.68
C ASN A 46 10.46 5.94 -19.04
N SER A 47 11.46 5.61 -19.85
CA SER A 47 12.83 5.35 -19.39
C SER A 47 13.51 6.55 -18.73
N GLN A 48 13.02 7.77 -18.99
CA GLN A 48 13.54 9.03 -18.44
C GLN A 48 13.01 9.34 -17.04
N PHE A 49 12.00 8.63 -16.54
CA PHE A 49 11.48 8.87 -15.19
C PHE A 49 12.55 8.59 -14.15
N LYS A 50 12.74 9.51 -13.20
CA LYS A 50 13.62 9.23 -12.06
C LYS A 50 13.03 8.11 -11.21
N ASP A 51 13.91 7.33 -10.62
CA ASP A 51 13.53 6.31 -9.66
C ASP A 51 12.95 6.98 -8.41
N LEU A 52 11.84 6.44 -7.93
CA LEU A 52 11.29 6.82 -6.63
C LEU A 52 12.25 6.37 -5.52
N THR A 53 12.29 7.18 -4.47
CA THR A 53 13.06 6.91 -3.26
C THR A 53 12.13 6.72 -2.07
N TYR A 54 12.50 5.87 -1.11
CA TYR A 54 11.67 5.63 0.06
C TYR A 54 11.80 6.79 1.05
N ASP A 55 10.68 7.24 1.61
CA ASP A 55 10.63 8.27 2.64
C ASP A 55 9.78 7.77 3.83
N THR A 56 10.42 7.67 4.99
CA THR A 56 9.78 7.14 6.20
C THR A 56 8.78 8.10 6.84
N GLU A 57 8.87 9.41 6.55
CA GLU A 57 7.83 10.35 6.98
C GLU A 57 6.57 10.19 6.12
N LEU A 58 6.73 9.85 4.84
CA LEU A 58 5.58 9.44 4.01
C LEU A 58 4.99 8.10 4.45
N GLU A 59 5.81 7.16 4.92
CA GLU A 59 5.33 5.90 5.49
C GLU A 59 4.45 6.14 6.74
N LYS A 60 4.89 7.02 7.65
CA LYS A 60 4.08 7.42 8.82
C LYS A 60 2.75 8.04 8.38
N LYS A 61 2.78 8.96 7.42
CA LYS A 61 1.56 9.56 6.84
C LYS A 61 0.61 8.51 6.25
N ALA A 62 1.15 7.49 5.59
CA ALA A 62 0.36 6.39 5.04
C ALA A 62 -0.25 5.52 6.16
N ALA A 63 0.50 5.25 7.23
CA ALA A 63 0.02 4.47 8.38
C ALA A 63 -1.08 5.19 9.17
N GLU A 64 -1.00 6.51 9.29
CA GLU A 64 -1.97 7.36 10.00
C GLU A 64 -3.12 7.85 9.10
N PHE A 65 -3.22 7.33 7.87
CA PHE A 65 -4.17 7.84 6.89
C PHE A 65 -5.63 7.63 7.32
N ASN A 66 -6.43 8.68 7.18
CA ASN A 66 -7.86 8.65 7.48
C ASN A 66 -8.67 8.19 6.26
N CYS A 67 -9.35 7.06 6.36
CA CYS A 67 -10.17 6.47 5.29
C CYS A 67 -11.23 7.40 4.66
N LYS A 68 -11.60 8.51 5.32
CA LYS A 68 -12.51 9.52 4.78
C LYS A 68 -11.86 10.52 3.82
N LYS A 69 -10.52 10.55 3.77
CA LYS A 69 -9.75 11.45 2.88
C LYS A 69 -9.42 10.74 1.56
N ARG A 70 -9.13 11.53 0.52
CA ARG A 70 -8.55 11.06 -0.76
C ARG A 70 -7.03 11.19 -0.71
N GLY A 71 -6.35 10.55 -1.67
CA GLY A 71 -4.90 10.72 -1.88
C GLY A 71 -4.02 9.59 -1.36
N LEU A 72 -4.61 8.43 -1.02
CA LEU A 72 -3.84 7.21 -0.77
C LEU A 72 -3.90 6.31 -2.00
N ILE A 73 -2.74 5.84 -2.43
CA ILE A 73 -2.61 4.86 -3.50
C ILE A 73 -2.73 3.48 -2.87
N TRP A 74 -3.91 2.86 -2.99
CA TRP A 74 -4.20 1.56 -2.38
C TRP A 74 -3.36 0.44 -2.97
N LEU A 75 -2.83 -0.45 -2.13
CA LEU A 75 -1.98 -1.56 -2.57
C LEU A 75 -2.79 -2.80 -2.96
N GLN A 76 -3.90 -3.06 -2.29
CA GLN A 76 -4.78 -4.21 -2.47
C GLN A 76 -6.24 -3.83 -2.24
N TRP A 77 -7.18 -4.50 -2.90
CA TRP A 77 -8.61 -4.27 -2.71
C TRP A 77 -9.46 -5.49 -3.11
N ASN A 78 -10.73 -5.51 -2.68
CA ASN A 78 -11.65 -6.58 -3.02
C ASN A 78 -12.36 -6.40 -4.38
N SER A 79 -13.09 -7.43 -4.82
CA SER A 79 -13.81 -7.39 -6.10
C SER A 79 -14.87 -6.28 -6.18
N VAL A 80 -15.43 -5.85 -5.05
CA VAL A 80 -16.40 -4.73 -5.01
C VAL A 80 -15.71 -3.43 -5.42
N GLN A 81 -14.52 -3.14 -4.86
CA GLN A 81 -13.72 -1.99 -5.29
C GLN A 81 -13.34 -2.11 -6.76
N GLU A 82 -12.94 -3.31 -7.23
CA GLU A 82 -12.60 -3.55 -8.63
C GLU A 82 -13.78 -3.23 -9.56
N ASP A 83 -14.99 -3.67 -9.21
CA ASP A 83 -16.21 -3.36 -9.96
C ASP A 83 -16.52 -1.85 -9.98
N VAL A 84 -16.26 -1.14 -8.88
CA VAL A 84 -16.40 0.33 -8.80
C VAL A 84 -15.40 1.02 -9.73
N LEU A 85 -14.13 0.59 -9.71
CA LEU A 85 -13.09 1.12 -10.59
C LEU A 85 -13.44 0.90 -12.07
N ASN A 86 -13.96 -0.28 -12.40
CA ASN A 86 -14.38 -0.61 -13.76
C ASN A 86 -15.64 0.17 -14.19
N ALA A 87 -16.57 0.42 -13.26
CA ALA A 87 -17.79 1.20 -13.54
C ALA A 87 -17.52 2.71 -13.72
N GLY A 88 -16.63 3.30 -12.91
CA GLY A 88 -16.17 4.68 -13.10
C GLY A 88 -15.28 4.87 -14.34
N GLY A 89 -14.83 3.77 -14.94
CA GLY A 89 -13.94 3.74 -16.08
C GLY A 89 -12.46 3.87 -15.70
N PRO A 90 -11.55 3.73 -16.68
CA PRO A 90 -10.11 3.62 -16.44
C PRO A 90 -9.44 4.92 -15.93
N ARG A 91 -10.21 5.98 -15.62
CA ARG A 91 -9.69 7.21 -14.97
C ARG A 91 -9.37 7.00 -13.49
N TYR A 92 -9.79 5.89 -12.89
CA TYR A 92 -9.70 5.67 -11.44
C TYR A 92 -8.66 4.63 -11.02
N ASN A 93 -7.78 4.14 -11.92
CA ASN A 93 -6.74 3.18 -11.50
C ASN A 93 -5.88 3.84 -10.39
N PRO A 94 -5.87 3.27 -9.17
CA PRO A 94 -5.18 3.87 -8.04
C PRO A 94 -3.68 4.04 -8.29
N TYR A 95 -3.09 3.18 -9.12
CA TYR A 95 -1.66 3.23 -9.42
C TYR A 95 -1.26 4.31 -10.41
N ALA A 96 -2.19 5.03 -11.04
CA ALA A 96 -1.85 6.08 -12.01
C ALA A 96 -0.88 7.11 -11.40
N GLU A 97 -1.03 7.38 -10.11
CA GLU A 97 -0.15 8.30 -9.39
C GLU A 97 1.31 7.83 -9.37
N PHE A 98 1.59 6.53 -9.32
CA PHE A 98 2.97 6.03 -9.40
C PHE A 98 3.66 6.34 -10.73
N PHE A 99 2.95 6.80 -11.76
CA PHE A 99 3.49 7.06 -13.09
C PHE A 99 3.55 8.56 -13.43
N SER A 100 3.51 9.46 -12.44
CA SER A 100 3.92 10.85 -12.67
C SER A 100 5.44 10.99 -12.68
N ALA A 101 5.92 11.77 -13.65
CA ALA A 101 7.31 12.21 -13.72
C ALA A 101 7.71 13.12 -12.55
N LYS A 102 6.73 13.78 -11.90
CA LYS A 102 6.98 14.72 -10.80
C LYS A 102 7.23 14.03 -9.47
N ASN A 103 6.70 12.83 -9.28
CA ASN A 103 6.85 12.11 -8.02
C ASN A 103 8.30 11.62 -7.87
N GLU A 104 8.90 11.90 -6.72
CA GLU A 104 10.30 11.57 -6.40
C GLU A 104 10.40 10.64 -5.18
N LYS A 105 9.43 10.74 -4.28
CA LYS A 105 9.42 10.01 -3.01
C LYS A 105 8.14 9.21 -2.85
N ILE A 106 8.25 8.12 -2.10
CA ILE A 106 7.12 7.25 -1.74
C ILE A 106 7.31 6.72 -0.31
N GLY A 107 6.21 6.59 0.42
CA GLY A 107 6.18 5.83 1.66
C GLY A 107 4.86 5.07 1.77
N CYS A 108 4.91 3.84 2.27
CA CYS A 108 3.78 2.93 2.24
C CYS A 108 3.56 2.23 3.57
N SER A 109 2.30 2.02 3.94
CA SER A 109 1.92 1.17 5.07
C SER A 109 1.18 -0.06 4.56
N LYS A 110 1.44 -1.22 5.17
CA LYS A 110 0.69 -2.45 4.94
C LYS A 110 -0.44 -2.68 5.95
N GLU A 111 -0.47 -1.91 7.04
CA GLU A 111 -1.42 -2.11 8.15
C GLU A 111 -2.74 -1.35 7.96
N ILE A 112 -2.78 -0.34 7.09
CA ILE A 112 -4.03 0.38 6.85
C ILE A 112 -5.08 -0.51 6.20
N ARG A 113 -6.27 -0.55 6.81
CA ARG A 113 -7.47 -1.18 6.28
C ARG A 113 -8.61 -0.19 6.29
N CYS A 114 -9.19 0.05 5.12
CA CYS A 114 -10.43 0.80 4.98
C CYS A 114 -11.54 -0.10 4.47
N SER A 115 -12.69 -0.02 5.12
CA SER A 115 -13.91 -0.72 4.73
C SER A 115 -15.09 0.23 4.79
N GLU A 116 -15.98 0.11 3.81
CA GLU A 116 -17.18 0.92 3.67
C GLU A 116 -18.30 0.04 3.12
N ILE A 117 -19.50 0.17 3.71
CA ILE A 117 -20.70 -0.44 3.13
C ILE A 117 -21.25 0.53 2.10
N MET A 118 -21.28 0.08 0.85
CA MET A 118 -21.75 0.89 -0.27
C MET A 118 -23.26 1.11 -0.17
N ASP A 119 -23.68 2.33 -0.44
CA ASP A 119 -25.08 2.66 -0.63
C ASP A 119 -25.47 2.58 -2.13
N LYS A 120 -26.61 3.19 -2.47
CA LYS A 120 -27.16 3.18 -3.82
C LYS A 120 -26.59 4.25 -4.74
N GLU A 121 -25.71 5.15 -4.26
CA GLU A 121 -25.24 6.30 -5.05
C GLU A 121 -24.51 5.88 -6.33
N LEU A 122 -23.75 4.79 -6.27
CA LEU A 122 -23.03 4.22 -7.42
C LEU A 122 -23.84 3.17 -8.20
N GLY A 123 -25.09 2.94 -7.81
CA GLY A 123 -26.05 2.03 -8.42
C GLY A 123 -26.45 0.85 -7.54
N GLU A 124 -27.67 0.34 -7.74
CA GLU A 124 -28.29 -0.75 -6.96
C GLU A 124 -27.41 -2.01 -6.84
N LYS A 125 -26.58 -2.29 -7.86
CA LYS A 125 -25.67 -3.45 -7.85
C LYS A 125 -24.61 -3.42 -6.75
N PHE A 126 -24.33 -2.26 -6.16
CA PHE A 126 -23.35 -2.08 -5.09
C PHE A 126 -23.98 -2.01 -3.71
N ASN A 127 -25.27 -1.68 -3.62
CA ASN A 127 -25.95 -1.44 -2.36
C ASN A 127 -25.80 -2.61 -1.37
N GLY A 128 -25.34 -2.32 -0.15
CA GLY A 128 -25.12 -3.28 0.91
C GLY A 128 -23.86 -4.15 0.76
N LYS A 129 -23.07 -3.97 -0.30
CA LYS A 129 -21.78 -4.67 -0.45
C LYS A 129 -20.68 -3.95 0.32
N GLU A 130 -19.81 -4.72 0.97
CA GLU A 130 -18.61 -4.18 1.62
C GLU A 130 -17.51 -3.94 0.58
N MET A 131 -17.06 -2.70 0.47
CA MET A 131 -15.89 -2.29 -0.31
C MET A 131 -14.69 -2.24 0.63
N VAL A 132 -13.62 -2.99 0.33
CA VAL A 132 -12.45 -3.11 1.21
C VAL A 132 -11.18 -2.81 0.45
N ARG A 133 -10.30 -2.02 1.08
CA ARG A 133 -8.97 -1.65 0.58
C ARG A 133 -7.94 -1.85 1.69
N LEU A 134 -6.79 -2.41 1.34
CA LEU A 134 -5.71 -2.79 2.25
C LEU A 134 -4.38 -2.24 1.77
N GLY A 135 -3.61 -1.74 2.72
CA GLY A 135 -2.32 -1.10 2.47
C GLY A 135 -2.45 0.16 1.62
N GLY A 136 -1.49 1.06 1.72
CA GLY A 136 -1.49 2.21 0.84
C GLY A 136 -0.22 3.01 0.90
N CYS A 137 0.00 3.79 -0.14
CA CYS A 137 1.17 4.62 -0.33
C CYS A 137 0.80 6.09 -0.49
N VAL A 138 1.71 6.94 -0.02
CA VAL A 138 1.73 8.38 -0.28
C VAL A 138 2.97 8.67 -1.12
N VAL A 139 2.83 9.59 -2.08
CA VAL A 139 3.91 10.07 -2.95
C VAL A 139 4.12 11.56 -2.78
N ASP A 140 5.35 12.02 -3.00
CA ASP A 140 5.72 13.44 -2.94
C ASP A 140 6.75 13.80 -4.03
N PRO A 141 6.67 15.00 -4.64
CA PRO A 141 5.50 15.89 -4.63
C PRO A 141 4.30 15.20 -5.26
N HIS A 142 3.10 15.43 -4.72
CA HIS A 142 1.87 14.85 -5.27
C HIS A 142 1.41 15.64 -6.51
N ASP A 143 1.39 14.99 -7.67
CA ASP A 143 1.01 15.62 -8.93
C ASP A 143 -0.51 15.65 -9.15
N HIS A 144 -1.15 16.72 -8.72
CA HIS A 144 -2.59 16.93 -8.89
C HIS A 144 -3.05 17.01 -10.37
N GLN A 145 -2.14 17.18 -11.33
CA GLN A 145 -2.45 17.30 -12.77
C GLN A 145 -2.30 15.98 -13.55
N LEU A 146 -2.00 14.88 -12.86
CA LEU A 146 -1.85 13.55 -13.46
C LEU A 146 -3.02 13.12 -14.34
N PHE A 147 -4.24 13.52 -13.98
CA PHE A 147 -5.46 13.16 -14.70
C PHE A 147 -5.69 13.98 -15.98
N GLU A 148 -4.93 15.06 -16.18
CA GLU A 148 -4.96 15.89 -17.40
C GLU A 148 -4.01 15.35 -18.48
N ASN A 149 -2.94 14.67 -18.06
CA ASN A 149 -1.97 14.05 -18.97
C ASN A 149 -2.44 12.65 -19.41
N LYS A 150 -2.39 12.39 -20.72
CA LYS A 150 -2.74 11.09 -21.32
C LYS A 150 -1.68 10.04 -20.99
N ILE A 151 -1.73 9.45 -19.80
CA ILE A 151 -0.98 8.23 -19.49
C ILE A 151 -1.56 7.08 -20.30
N ASP A 152 -0.72 6.34 -21.03
CA ASP A 152 -1.12 5.06 -21.63
C ASP A 152 -1.38 4.06 -20.51
N LYS A 153 -2.67 3.84 -20.26
CA LYS A 153 -3.18 3.07 -19.11
C LYS A 153 -3.00 1.57 -19.29
N SER A 154 -2.73 1.10 -20.51
CA SER A 154 -2.42 -0.30 -20.77
C SER A 154 -1.11 -0.72 -20.08
N LEU A 155 -0.24 0.25 -19.80
CA LEU A 155 1.04 0.06 -19.15
C LEU A 155 0.97 0.13 -17.62
N ILE A 156 -0.15 0.61 -17.05
CA ILE A 156 -0.36 0.60 -15.61
C ILE A 156 -0.82 -0.81 -15.19
N PRO A 157 -0.18 -1.43 -14.20
CA PRO A 157 -0.65 -2.71 -13.66
C PRO A 157 -2.12 -2.68 -13.24
N LYS A 158 -2.79 -3.82 -13.42
CA LYS A 158 -4.18 -4.03 -13.00
C LYS A 158 -4.23 -4.80 -11.68
N GLY A 159 -5.35 -4.68 -10.97
CA GLY A 159 -5.58 -5.36 -9.70
C GLY A 159 -4.56 -5.00 -8.63
N GLY A 160 -4.49 -5.81 -7.57
CA GLY A 160 -3.61 -5.60 -6.42
C GLY A 160 -2.14 -6.03 -6.62
N LYS A 161 -1.55 -5.84 -7.81
CA LYS A 161 -0.18 -6.34 -8.14
C LYS A 161 0.82 -6.07 -7.03
N TYR A 162 0.88 -4.84 -6.54
CA TYR A 162 1.87 -4.44 -5.53
C TYR A 162 1.51 -4.94 -4.14
N GLY A 163 0.23 -5.10 -3.84
CA GLY A 163 -0.24 -5.80 -2.64
C GLY A 163 0.16 -7.28 -2.65
N ASP A 164 -0.02 -7.98 -3.76
CA ASP A 164 0.38 -9.37 -3.94
C ASP A 164 1.90 -9.56 -3.80
N LEU A 165 2.67 -8.64 -4.38
CA LEU A 165 4.13 -8.59 -4.25
C LEU A 165 4.57 -8.55 -2.77
N LEU A 166 3.82 -7.83 -1.95
CA LEU A 166 4.06 -7.67 -0.51
C LEU A 166 3.34 -8.73 0.34
N GLY A 167 2.62 -9.66 -0.27
CA GLY A 167 1.85 -10.68 0.46
C GLY A 167 0.67 -10.12 1.25
N ILE A 168 0.16 -8.93 0.89
CA ILE A 168 -1.06 -8.35 1.48
C ILE A 168 -2.25 -9.15 0.99
N LYS A 169 -2.76 -10.04 1.86
CA LYS A 169 -3.90 -10.89 1.55
C LYS A 169 -5.20 -10.19 1.92
N MET A 170 -6.15 -10.19 0.98
CA MET A 170 -7.55 -9.96 1.30
C MET A 170 -8.01 -11.09 2.21
N SER A 171 -8.12 -10.85 3.52
CA SER A 171 -8.87 -11.75 4.37
C SER A 171 -10.30 -11.72 3.86
N SER A 172 -10.79 -12.86 3.35
CA SER A 172 -12.22 -13.03 3.26
C SER A 172 -12.74 -12.79 4.66
N SER A 173 -13.64 -11.82 4.85
CA SER A 173 -14.54 -11.79 6.01
C SER A 173 -15.50 -12.99 5.88
N GLY A 174 -14.93 -14.19 5.79
CA GLY A 174 -15.60 -15.45 5.88
C GLY A 174 -15.70 -15.70 7.36
N LYS A 175 -16.81 -15.25 7.94
CA LYS A 175 -17.47 -15.91 9.07
C LYS A 175 -16.54 -16.87 9.82
N VAL A 176 -15.58 -16.35 10.60
CA VAL A 176 -15.07 -17.11 11.75
C VAL A 176 -16.14 -16.97 12.83
N PHE A 177 -17.35 -17.42 12.47
CA PHE A 177 -18.43 -17.66 13.38
C PHE A 177 -17.98 -18.85 14.21
N ASN A 178 -17.75 -18.61 15.49
CA ASN A 178 -18.03 -19.56 16.55
C ASN A 178 -17.33 -20.93 16.54
N LEU A 179 -16.31 -21.23 15.72
CA LEU A 179 -15.68 -22.57 15.82
C LEU A 179 -14.99 -22.78 17.18
N ILE A 180 -14.37 -21.73 17.74
CA ILE A 180 -13.77 -21.78 19.09
C ILE A 180 -14.85 -21.84 20.18
N VAL A 181 -16.00 -21.17 19.98
CA VAL A 181 -17.13 -21.23 20.93
C VAL A 181 -17.81 -22.61 20.91
N PHE A 182 -17.96 -23.24 19.73
CA PHE A 182 -18.53 -24.59 19.62
C PHE A 182 -17.63 -25.66 20.23
N ILE A 183 -16.30 -25.56 20.08
CA ILE A 183 -15.36 -26.48 20.72
C ILE A 183 -15.40 -26.32 22.24
N ALA A 184 -15.47 -25.10 22.76
CA ALA A 184 -15.59 -24.86 24.20
C ALA A 184 -16.89 -25.46 24.78
N ILE A 185 -18.03 -25.34 24.08
CA ILE A 185 -19.31 -25.90 24.55
C ILE A 185 -19.29 -27.44 24.55
N MET A 186 -18.60 -28.08 23.59
CA MET A 186 -18.51 -29.54 23.55
C MET A 186 -17.55 -30.12 24.61
N VAL A 187 -16.50 -29.39 24.99
CA VAL A 187 -15.54 -29.85 26.02
C VAL A 187 -16.11 -29.74 27.44
N PHE A 188 -17.09 -28.87 27.68
CA PHE A 188 -17.74 -28.73 29.00
C PHE A 188 -19.00 -29.60 29.18
N ASN A 189 -19.40 -30.40 28.19
CA ASN A 189 -20.59 -31.27 28.25
C ASN A 189 -20.27 -32.79 28.21
N PHE A 190 -19.02 -33.18 28.50
CA PHE A 190 -18.61 -34.57 28.71
C PHE A 190 -17.84 -34.72 30.03
#